data_AF-A0A7C8AM14-F1
#
_entry.id   AF-A0A7C8AM14-F1
#
_cell.length_a   1.000
_cell.length_b   1.000
_cell.length_c   1.000
_cell.angle_alpha   90.00
_cell.angle_beta   90.00
_cell.angle_gamma   90.00
#
_symmetry.space_group_name_H-M   'P 1'
#
loop_
_entity.id
_entity.type
_entity.pdbx_description
1 polymer ?
#
loop_
_entity_poly.entity_id
_entity_poly.type
_entity_poly.pdbx_seq_one_letter_code
_entity_poly.pdbx_strand_id
1 'polypeptide(L)'
;MKKASKHVSEIPPMDDEELERFWEAHGPEDFQGWTEGGLNFTRPAKRLIQLRLDPKDIRVIDRESKLSGIDRAQLVRSWVKEKIRHLEAQK
;
A
#
# COMPACT_ATOMS: atom_id res chain seq x y z
N MET A 1 16.20 -14.57 27.96
CA MET A 1 16.46 -13.45 28.88
C MET A 1 15.42 -12.38 28.60
N LYS A 2 14.60 -11.97 29.58
CA LYS A 2 13.58 -10.92 29.38
C LYS A 2 14.30 -9.56 29.40
N LYS A 3 14.33 -8.83 28.28
CA LYS A 3 14.81 -7.44 28.25
C LYS A 3 13.87 -6.60 29.13
N ALA A 4 14.42 -5.77 30.00
CA ALA A 4 13.65 -4.80 30.75
C ALA A 4 13.15 -3.72 29.78
N SER A 5 11.83 -3.55 29.68
CA SER A 5 11.19 -2.53 28.86
C SER A 5 11.44 -1.15 29.47
N LYS A 6 12.09 -0.26 28.72
CA LYS A 6 12.47 1.09 29.18
C LYS A 6 11.29 2.06 29.06
N HIS A 7 11.20 3.04 29.96
CA HIS A 7 10.21 4.12 29.83
C HIS A 7 10.80 5.25 28.98
N VAL A 8 10.03 5.82 28.04
CA VAL A 8 10.51 6.91 27.17
C VAL A 8 10.95 8.15 27.97
N SER A 9 10.38 8.34 29.17
CA SER A 9 10.74 9.42 30.10
C SER A 9 12.10 9.22 30.80
N GLU A 10 12.73 8.07 30.66
CA GLU A 10 14.06 7.77 31.24
C GLU A 10 15.19 8.00 30.23
N ILE A 11 14.88 8.44 29.00
CA ILE A 11 15.89 8.77 27.99
C ILE A 11 16.54 10.10 28.41
N PRO A 12 17.85 10.11 28.73
CA PRO A 12 18.55 11.35 29.04
C PRO A 12 18.61 12.26 27.81
N PRO A 13 18.72 13.59 27.99
CA PRO A 13 18.97 14.50 26.87
C PRO A 13 20.29 14.12 26.19
N MET A 14 20.25 13.95 24.88
CA MET A 14 21.36 13.55 24.01
C MET A 14 21.55 14.59 22.92
N ASP A 15 22.76 14.71 22.40
CA ASP A 15 23.01 15.46 21.15
C ASP A 15 22.56 14.65 19.92
N ASP A 16 22.61 15.27 18.74
CA ASP A 16 22.14 14.66 17.49
C ASP A 16 22.93 13.38 17.12
N GLU A 17 24.24 13.33 17.41
CA GLU A 17 25.10 12.17 17.10
C GLU A 17 24.84 11.00 18.07
N GLU A 18 24.62 11.32 19.35
CA GLU A 18 24.23 10.36 20.38
C GLU A 18 22.82 9.81 20.13
N LEU A 19 21.90 10.65 19.63
CA LEU A 19 20.54 10.26 19.27
C LEU A 19 20.52 9.31 18.06
N GLU A 20 21.36 9.55 17.05
CA GLU A 20 21.53 8.66 15.90
C GLU A 20 21.95 7.25 16.36
N ARG A 21 23.02 7.17 17.15
CA ARG A 21 23.53 5.88 17.69
C ARG A 21 22.52 5.19 18.60
N PHE A 22 21.72 5.96 19.34
CA PHE A 22 20.66 5.44 20.18
C PHE A 22 19.57 4.75 19.35
N TRP A 23 19.11 5.36 18.25
CA TRP A 23 18.09 4.77 17.36
C TRP A 23 18.62 3.63 16.49
N GLU A 24 19.92 3.56 16.20
CA GLU A 24 20.52 2.38 15.56
C GLU A 24 20.46 1.14 16.48
N ALA A 25 20.54 1.34 17.79
CA ALA A 25 20.60 0.26 18.78
C ALA A 25 19.25 -0.09 19.44
N HIS A 26 18.23 0.76 19.29
CA HIS A 26 16.94 0.63 19.96
C HIS A 26 15.77 0.65 18.99
N GLY A 27 15.01 -0.45 18.98
CA GLY A 27 13.76 -0.56 18.24
C GLY A 27 12.56 -0.07 19.06
N PRO A 28 11.44 0.31 18.42
CA PRO A 28 10.19 0.64 19.11
C PRO A 28 9.73 -0.45 20.09
N GLU A 29 10.03 -1.72 19.81
CA GLU A 29 9.73 -2.89 20.64
C GLU A 29 10.48 -2.93 21.99
N ASP A 30 11.55 -2.16 22.16
CA ASP A 30 12.31 -2.10 23.41
C ASP A 30 11.64 -1.18 24.47
N PHE A 31 10.59 -0.44 24.09
CA PHE A 31 9.92 0.55 24.95
C PHE A 31 8.58 0.05 25.52
N GLN A 32 8.31 0.45 26.76
CA GLN A 32 7.07 0.09 27.45
C GLN A 32 5.85 0.76 26.79
N GLY A 33 4.78 -0.01 26.59
CA GLY A 33 3.57 0.45 25.91
C GLY A 33 3.59 0.25 24.40
N TRP A 34 4.72 -0.18 23.84
CA TRP A 34 4.73 -0.68 22.47
C TRP A 34 3.88 -1.94 22.37
N THR A 35 2.93 -1.90 21.45
CA THR A 35 2.09 -3.04 21.09
C THR A 35 2.14 -3.17 19.59
N GLU A 36 2.37 -4.38 19.09
CA GLU A 36 2.24 -4.65 17.66
C GLU A 36 0.82 -4.27 17.21
N GLY A 37 0.71 -3.35 16.26
CA GLY A 37 -0.59 -2.96 15.72
C GLY A 37 -1.22 -4.16 15.00
N GLY A 38 -2.45 -4.52 15.35
CA GLY A 38 -3.19 -5.64 14.72
C GLY A 38 -3.60 -5.38 13.25
N LEU A 39 -3.01 -4.38 12.61
CA LEU A 39 -3.29 -3.98 11.23
C LEU A 39 -2.31 -4.68 10.30
N ASN A 40 -2.72 -5.85 9.82
CA ASN A 40 -2.04 -6.49 8.71
C ASN A 40 -2.45 -5.80 7.41
N PHE A 41 -1.52 -5.09 6.78
CA PHE A 41 -1.69 -4.55 5.44
C PHE A 41 -1.62 -5.67 4.40
N THR A 42 -2.63 -6.53 4.36
CA THR A 42 -2.74 -7.57 3.34
C THR A 42 -3.32 -6.98 2.06
N ARG A 43 -2.70 -7.25 0.93
CA ARG A 43 -3.31 -6.96 -0.36
C ARG A 43 -4.51 -7.90 -0.53
N PRO A 44 -5.75 -7.40 -0.72
CA PRO A 44 -6.88 -8.28 -0.97
C PRO A 44 -6.60 -9.10 -2.23
N ALA A 45 -6.87 -10.40 -2.16
CA ALA A 45 -6.69 -11.30 -3.28
C ALA A 45 -7.52 -10.80 -4.48
N LYS A 46 -6.87 -10.59 -5.61
CA LYS A 46 -7.56 -10.17 -6.83
C LYS A 46 -8.27 -11.37 -7.43
N ARG A 47 -9.59 -11.31 -7.53
CA ARG A 47 -10.36 -12.31 -8.28
C ARG A 47 -10.11 -12.13 -9.78
N LEU A 48 -9.73 -13.21 -10.47
CA LEU A 48 -9.66 -13.21 -11.93
C LEU A 48 -11.08 -13.27 -12.50
N ILE A 49 -11.39 -12.32 -13.38
CA ILE A 49 -12.66 -12.29 -14.12
C ILE A 49 -12.31 -12.50 -15.60
N GLN A 50 -12.79 -13.59 -16.18
CA GLN A 50 -12.69 -13.82 -17.62
C GLN A 50 -13.91 -13.22 -18.31
N LEU A 51 -13.69 -12.26 -19.19
CA LEU A 51 -14.75 -11.58 -19.95
C LEU A 51 -14.54 -11.84 -21.45
N ARG A 52 -15.61 -12.17 -22.16
CA ARG A 52 -15.62 -12.20 -23.62
C ARG A 52 -16.04 -10.82 -24.11
N LEU A 53 -15.20 -10.21 -24.95
CA LEU A 53 -15.46 -8.93 -25.59
C LEU A 53 -15.63 -9.13 -27.08
N ASP A 54 -16.39 -8.25 -27.71
CA ASP A 54 -16.52 -8.28 -29.16
C ASP A 54 -15.18 -7.96 -29.83
N PRO A 55 -14.87 -8.59 -30.99
CA PRO A 55 -13.62 -8.35 -31.68
C PRO A 55 -13.37 -6.87 -32.04
N LYS A 56 -14.44 -6.09 -32.23
CA LYS A 56 -14.35 -4.65 -32.50
C LYS A 56 -13.84 -3.89 -31.28
N ASP A 57 -14.33 -4.21 -30.08
CA ASP A 57 -13.94 -3.55 -28.84
C ASP A 57 -12.50 -3.88 -28.46
N ILE A 58 -12.07 -5.12 -28.72
CA ILE A 58 -10.68 -5.54 -28.54
C ILE A 58 -9.72 -4.68 -29.38
N ARG A 59 -10.12 -4.32 -30.62
CA ARG A 59 -9.31 -3.46 -31.49
C ARG A 59 -9.18 -2.04 -30.95
N VAL A 60 -10.24 -1.52 -30.32
CA VAL A 60 -10.19 -0.21 -29.65
C VAL A 60 -9.23 -0.28 -28.45
N ILE A 61 -9.36 -1.30 -27.60
CA ILE A 61 -8.45 -1.48 -26.45
C ILE A 61 -6.99 -1.61 -26.92
N ASP A 62 -6.72 -2.33 -28.00
CA ASP A 62 -5.36 -2.49 -28.53
C ASP A 62 -4.77 -1.20 -29.07
N ARG A 63 -5.57 -0.40 -29.78
CA ARG A 63 -5.15 0.91 -30.29
C ARG A 63 -4.81 1.85 -29.13
N GLU A 64 -5.70 1.96 -28.15
CA GLU A 64 -5.54 2.88 -27.02
C GLU A 64 -4.41 2.42 -26.09
N SER A 65 -4.19 1.11 -25.96
CA SER A 65 -3.04 0.53 -25.26
C SER A 65 -1.73 0.94 -25.93
N LYS A 66 -1.64 0.85 -27.26
CA LYS A 66 -0.45 1.27 -28.02
C LYS A 66 -0.19 2.77 -27.94
N LEU A 67 -1.24 3.58 -27.99
CA LEU A 67 -1.13 5.04 -27.91
C LEU A 67 -0.69 5.52 -26.51
N SER A 68 -1.22 4.89 -25.45
CA SER A 68 -0.91 5.26 -24.06
C SER A 68 0.34 4.59 -23.50
N GLY A 69 0.85 3.53 -24.16
CA GLY A 69 1.91 2.68 -23.63
C GLY A 69 1.49 1.83 -22.42
N ILE A 70 0.20 1.76 -22.11
CA ILE A 70 -0.35 1.03 -20.97
C ILE A 70 -0.84 -0.35 -21.43
N ASP A 71 -0.55 -1.39 -20.65
CA ASP A 71 -1.04 -2.74 -20.91
C ASP A 71 -2.58 -2.80 -21.01
N ARG A 72 -3.10 -3.65 -21.92
CA ARG A 72 -4.53 -3.80 -22.19
C ARG A 72 -5.34 -4.08 -20.92
N ALA A 73 -4.85 -4.94 -20.03
CA ALA A 73 -5.56 -5.28 -18.80
C ALA A 73 -5.57 -4.10 -17.80
N GLN A 74 -4.48 -3.32 -17.74
CA GLN A 74 -4.45 -2.10 -16.93
C GLN A 74 -5.39 -1.02 -17.47
N LEU A 75 -5.44 -0.85 -18.79
CA LEU A 75 -6.34 0.10 -19.44
C LEU A 75 -7.81 -0.22 -19.12
N VAL A 76 -8.22 -1.48 -19.35
CA VAL A 76 -9.58 -1.95 -19.02
C VAL A 76 -9.87 -1.76 -17.52
N ARG A 77 -8.91 -2.08 -16.65
CA ARG A 77 -9.06 -1.88 -15.20
C ARG A 77 -9.28 -0.40 -14.85
N SER A 78 -8.57 0.52 -15.50
CA SER A 78 -8.70 1.96 -15.27
C SER A 78 -10.09 2.44 -15.67
N TRP A 79 -10.55 2.08 -16.86
CA TRP A 79 -11.88 2.45 -17.36
C TRP A 79 -13.02 1.87 -16.51
N VAL A 80 -12.90 0.62 -16.05
CA VAL A 80 -13.89 0.03 -15.14
C VAL A 80 -13.96 0.82 -13.84
N LYS A 81 -12.81 1.19 -13.25
CA LYS A 81 -12.77 2.03 -12.04
C LYS A 81 -13.37 3.41 -12.26
N GLU A 82 -13.08 4.02 -13.39
CA GLU A 82 -13.66 5.31 -13.78
C GLU A 82 -15.18 5.22 -13.88
N LYS A 83 -15.70 4.19 -14.55
CA LYS A 83 -17.15 3.99 -14.68
C LYS A 83 -17.82 3.73 -13.33
N ILE A 84 -17.21 2.95 -12.45
CA ILE A 84 -17.73 2.72 -11.09
C ILE A 84 -17.84 4.04 -10.32
N ARG A 85 -16.79 4.87 -10.33
CA ARG A 85 -16.84 6.20 -9.68
C ARG A 85 -17.95 7.08 -10.21
N HIS A 86 -18.19 7.07 -11.53
CA HIS A 86 -19.30 7.80 -12.12
C HIS A 86 -20.67 7.29 -11.67
N LEU A 87 -20.83 5.96 -11.53
CA LEU A 87 -22.08 5.37 -11.06
C LEU A 87 -22.34 5.66 -9.57
N GLU A 88 -21.29 5.69 -8.75
CA GLU A 88 -21.37 6.06 -7.33
C GLU A 88 -21.70 7.54 -7.15
N ALA A 89 -21.15 8.43 -7.98
CA ALA A 89 -21.43 9.86 -7.92
C ALA A 89 -22.84 10.25 -8.40
N GLN A 90 -23.55 9.36 -9.08
CA GLN A 90 -24.92 9.57 -9.56
C GLN A 90 -25.98 8.97 -8.62
N LYS A 91 -25.55 8.30 -7.54
CA LYS A 91 -26.42 7.83 -6.45
C LYS A 91 -26.48 8.87 -5.35
#